data_AF-A0A941N8V7-F1
#
_entry.id   AF-A0A941N8V7-F1
#
_cell.length_a   1.000
_cell.length_b   1.000
_cell.length_c   1.000
_cell.angle_alpha   90.00
_cell.angle_beta   90.00
_cell.angle_gamma   90.00
#
_symmetry.space_group_name_H-M   'P 1'
#
loop_
_entity.id
_entity.type
_entity.pdbx_description
1 polymer ?
#
loop_
_entity_poly.entity_id
_entity_poly.type
_entity_poly.pdbx_seq_one_letter_code
_entity_poly.pdbx_strand_id
1 'polypeptide(L)' 'MLAAEGGFHWYKGNLHTHTLWSDGDDYPEMVALWYKDNGYDFLAFTDHNTLLRKE' A
#
# COMPACT_ATOMS: atom_id res chain seq x y z
N MET A 1 20.79 -4.58 1.02
CA MET A 1 20.45 -3.16 1.15
C MET A 1 21.58 -2.44 1.85
N LEU A 2 21.82 -1.17 1.52
CA LEU A 2 22.75 -0.35 2.30
C LEU A 2 22.18 -0.16 3.71
N ALA A 3 23.03 -0.16 4.73
CA ALA A 3 22.61 0.21 6.07
C ALA A 3 22.18 1.69 6.08
N ALA A 4 21.22 2.05 6.92
CA ALA A 4 20.94 3.44 7.18
C ALA A 4 22.08 4.02 8.05
N GLU A 5 22.55 5.22 7.73
CA GLU A 5 23.60 5.90 8.50
C GLU A 5 23.03 6.53 9.77
N GLY A 6 23.88 6.89 10.73
CA GLY A 6 23.52 7.81 11.82
C GLY A 6 22.41 7.35 12.78
N GLY A 7 22.15 6.04 12.90
CA GLY A 7 21.08 5.51 13.76
C GLY A 7 19.67 5.63 13.17
N PHE A 8 19.55 5.97 11.88
CA PHE A 8 18.27 5.96 11.17
C PHE A 8 17.88 4.54 10.75
N HIS A 9 16.62 4.36 10.35
CA HIS A 9 16.10 3.11 9.81
C HIS A 9 15.54 3.34 8.40
N TRP A 10 15.85 2.42 7.48
CA TRP A 10 15.15 2.37 6.20
C TRP A 10 13.80 1.68 6.39
N TYR A 11 12.75 2.31 5.89
CA TYR A 11 11.40 1.75 5.88
C TYR A 11 10.98 1.42 4.46
N LYS A 12 10.52 0.19 4.25
CA LYS A 12 9.97 -0.29 2.98
C LYS A 12 8.48 0.04 2.96
N GLY A 13 8.03 0.82 1.99
CA GLY A 13 6.62 1.15 1.86
C GLY A 13 6.15 1.28 0.42
N ASN A 14 4.83 1.26 0.22
CA ASN A 14 4.20 1.67 -1.03
C ASN A 14 3.38 2.94 -0.81
N LEU A 15 3.65 3.95 -1.64
CA LEU A 15 3.01 5.27 -1.58
C LEU A 15 1.80 5.42 -2.52
N HIS A 16 1.53 4.43 -3.38
CA HIS A 16 0.46 4.49 -4.36
C HIS A 16 -0.13 3.10 -4.57
N THR A 17 -1.34 2.88 -4.06
CA THR A 17 -2.04 1.58 -4.13
C THR A 17 -3.53 1.81 -4.22
N HIS A 18 -4.17 1.10 -5.15
CA HIS A 18 -5.59 1.17 -5.41
C HIS A 18 -6.27 -0.08 -4.85
N THR A 19 -7.54 0.04 -4.48
CA THR A 19 -8.36 -1.01 -3.89
C THR A 19 -9.69 -1.10 -4.64
N LEU A 20 -10.57 -2.00 -4.21
CA LEU A 20 -11.95 -2.07 -4.73
C LEU A 20 -12.77 -0.78 -4.52
N TRP A 21 -12.27 0.22 -3.79
CA TRP A 21 -12.92 1.52 -3.67
C TRP A 21 -12.80 2.41 -4.91
N SER A 22 -11.85 2.13 -5.82
CA SER A 22 -11.82 2.74 -7.16
C SER A 22 -11.71 1.73 -8.30
N ASP A 23 -10.53 1.18 -8.54
CA ASP A 23 -10.15 0.40 -9.73
C ASP A 23 -9.07 -0.65 -9.41
N GLY A 24 -8.81 -0.90 -8.13
CA GLY A 24 -8.05 -2.06 -7.68
C GLY A 24 -8.89 -3.33 -7.72
N ASP A 25 -8.25 -4.45 -7.39
CA ASP A 25 -8.79 -5.80 -7.54
C ASP A 25 -9.06 -6.54 -6.22
N ASP A 26 -8.76 -5.92 -5.08
CA ASP A 26 -9.01 -6.51 -3.75
C ASP A 26 -9.46 -5.47 -2.70
N TYR A 27 -10.05 -5.94 -1.61
CA TYR A 27 -10.50 -5.13 -0.49
C TYR A 27 -9.31 -4.50 0.25
N PRO A 28 -9.43 -3.27 0.78
CA PRO A 28 -8.31 -2.58 1.45
C PRO A 28 -7.71 -3.41 2.60
N GLU A 29 -8.51 -4.19 3.32
CA GLU A 29 -8.02 -5.05 4.41
C GLU A 29 -7.13 -6.18 3.88
N MET A 30 -7.49 -6.77 2.74
CA MET A 30 -6.72 -7.84 2.09
C MET A 30 -5.41 -7.29 1.51
N VAL A 31 -5.48 -6.13 0.87
CA VAL A 31 -4.29 -5.41 0.39
C VAL A 31 -3.36 -5.08 1.57
N ALA A 32 -3.88 -4.50 2.65
CA ALA A 32 -3.08 -4.18 3.84
C ALA A 32 -2.43 -5.43 4.46
N LEU A 33 -3.18 -6.53 4.56
CA LEU A 33 -2.67 -7.80 5.07
C LEU A 33 -1.53 -8.33 4.19
N TRP A 34 -1.69 -8.28 2.86
CA TRP A 34 -0.64 -8.70 1.92
C TRP A 34 0.66 -7.89 2.12
N TYR A 35 0.57 -6.57 2.24
CA TYR A 35 1.76 -5.71 2.46
C TYR A 35 2.43 -6.02 3.79
N LYS A 36 1.65 -6.21 4.86
CA LYS A 36 2.15 -6.60 6.18
C LYS A 36 2.88 -7.95 6.14
N ASP A 37 2.28 -8.96 5.51
CA ASP A 37 2.84 -10.30 5.41
C ASP A 37 4.10 -10.35 4.51
N ASN A 38 4.27 -9.35 3.63
CA ASN A 38 5.43 -9.18 2.75
C ASN A 38 6.49 -8.19 3.28
N GLY A 39 6.43 -7.88 4.59
CA GLY A 39 7.45 -7.11 5.30
C GLY A 39 7.54 -5.65 4.85
N TYR A 40 6.42 -5.04 4.47
CA TYR A 40 6.34 -3.60 4.31
C TYR A 40 6.00 -2.95 5.65
N ASP A 41 6.64 -1.81 5.92
CA ASP A 41 6.46 -1.02 7.13
C ASP A 41 5.27 -0.06 7.03
N PHE A 42 4.95 0.38 5.81
CA PHE A 42 3.81 1.26 5.56
C PHE A 42 3.19 1.08 4.17
N LEU A 43 1.94 1.48 4.06
CA LEU A 43 1.14 1.45 2.85
C LEU A 43 0.26 2.71 2.79
N ALA A 44 0.15 3.32 1.61
CA ALA A 44 -0.80 4.40 1.35
C ALA A 44 -1.86 3.93 0.34
N PHE A 45 -3.13 4.09 0.72
CA PHE A 45 -4.25 3.95 -0.21
C PHE A 45 -4.48 5.27 -0.94
N THR A 46 -4.53 5.20 -2.27
CA THR A 46 -4.65 6.34 -3.16
C THR A 46 -5.71 6.09 -4.22
N ASP A 47 -6.85 5.52 -3.80
CA ASP A 47 -8.02 5.31 -4.65
C ASP A 47 -8.42 6.61 -5.36
N HIS A 48 -8.94 6.48 -6.58
CA HIS A 48 -9.44 7.64 -7.32
C HIS A 48 -10.56 8.33 -6.54
N ASN A 49 -10.74 9.63 -6.75
CA ASN A 49 -11.88 10.39 -6.20
C ASN A 49 -13.20 10.08 -6.93
N THR A 50 -13.47 8.80 -7.18
CA THR A 50 -14.61 8.26 -7.90
C THR A 50 -14.95 6.88 -7.33
N LEU A 51 -16.23 6.58 -7.16
CA LEU A 51 -16.67 5.23 -6.80
C LEU A 51 -16.51 4.28 -8.00
N LEU A 52 -16.21 3.01 -7.71
CA LEU A 52 -16.17 1.93 -8.70
C LEU A 52 -17.44 1.97 -9.57
N ARG A 53 -17.27 2.22 -10.87
CA ARG A 53 -18.33 2.06 -11.86
C ARG A 53 -18.28 0.63 -12.38
N LYS A 54 -19.28 -0.18 -12.02
CA LYS A 54 -19.56 -1.43 -12.72
C LYS A 54 -20.26 -1.09 -14.02
N GLU A 55 -19.58 -1.32 -15.14
CA GLU A 55 -20.20 -1.37 -16.47
C GLU A 55 -21.04 -2.65 -16.63
#